data_AF-A0A448NQM9-F1
#
_entry.id   AF-A0A448NQM9-F1
#
_cell.length_a   1.000
_cell.length_b   1.000
_cell.length_c   1.000
_cell.angle_alpha   90.00
_cell.angle_beta   90.00
_cell.angle_gamma   90.00
#
_symmetry.space_group_name_H-M   'P 1'
#
loop_
_entity.id
_entity.type
_entity.pdbx_description
1 polymer ?
#
loop_
_entity_poly.entity_id
_entity_poly.type
_entity_poly.pdbx_seq_one_letter_code
_entity_poly.pdbx_strand_id
1 'polypeptide(L)'
;MSNSNKNPADETSDKTVAKAEKNSQMLYDFTKQGKGKWRIQNDVVMGGRSESQLKMTDENYALFTGRVSLENNGGFCSIHQTSEKEPFIINKESDAFILNIKGDVKDYNFRIRTPKGRHSYAATFSTNNNGDWETIAIPFKSMQATYRGEVVNVPNYNGEDIVEMQLLIGNKKEEKFEILVKSISAN
;
A
#
# COMPACT_ATOMS: atom_id res chain seq x y z
N MET A 1 -13.63 46.84 -9.59
CA MET A 1 -14.49 45.64 -9.67
C MET A 1 -13.96 44.78 -10.80
N SER A 2 -13.20 43.74 -10.49
CA SER A 2 -12.81 42.72 -11.49
C SER A 2 -12.95 41.38 -10.80
N ASN A 3 -13.99 40.65 -11.20
CA ASN A 3 -14.33 39.33 -10.70
C ASN A 3 -13.69 38.30 -11.63
N SER A 4 -12.61 37.64 -11.18
CA SER A 4 -12.01 36.54 -11.92
C SER A 4 -12.65 35.24 -11.45
N ASN A 5 -13.43 34.65 -12.36
CA ASN A 5 -14.18 33.41 -12.21
C ASN A 5 -13.22 32.23 -11.91
N LYS A 6 -13.21 31.70 -10.69
CA LYS A 6 -12.55 30.43 -10.34
C LYS A 6 -13.51 29.28 -10.67
N ASN A 7 -13.03 28.33 -11.46
CA ASN A 7 -13.79 27.16 -11.89
C ASN A 7 -14.15 26.28 -10.67
N PRO A 8 -15.39 25.80 -10.50
CA PRO A 8 -15.84 25.06 -9.31
C PRO A 8 -15.29 23.62 -9.21
N ALA A 9 -14.53 23.15 -10.19
CA ALA A 9 -13.92 21.83 -10.19
C ALA A 9 -12.67 21.72 -9.28
N ASP A 10 -12.01 22.83 -8.97
CA ASP A 10 -10.76 22.86 -8.17
C ASP A 10 -11.02 22.83 -6.66
N GLU A 11 -12.22 23.23 -6.20
CA GLU A 11 -12.56 23.23 -4.77
C GLU A 11 -13.03 21.86 -4.25
N THR A 12 -13.35 20.92 -5.13
CA THR A 12 -13.92 19.61 -4.75
C THR A 12 -12.85 18.55 -4.47
N SER A 13 -11.69 18.61 -5.13
CA SER A 13 -10.54 17.75 -4.82
C SER A 13 -9.92 18.10 -3.46
N ASP A 14 -9.68 19.39 -3.20
CA ASP A 14 -9.07 19.88 -1.96
C ASP A 14 -9.93 19.64 -0.71
N LYS A 15 -11.26 19.75 -0.81
CA LYS A 15 -12.18 19.45 0.31
C LYS A 15 -12.24 17.96 0.65
N THR A 16 -11.94 17.09 -0.30
CA THR A 16 -11.97 15.62 -0.09
C THR A 16 -10.69 15.16 0.60
N VAL A 17 -9.55 15.74 0.23
CA VAL A 17 -8.25 15.50 0.88
C VAL A 17 -8.21 16.10 2.30
N ALA A 18 -8.69 17.34 2.47
CA ALA A 18 -8.71 18.00 3.78
C ALA A 18 -9.67 17.36 4.80
N LYS A 19 -10.70 16.65 4.33
CA LYS A 19 -11.61 15.89 5.22
C LYS A 19 -11.01 14.54 5.64
N ALA A 20 -10.16 13.93 4.80
CA ALA A 20 -9.47 12.68 5.11
C ALA A 20 -8.35 12.83 6.17
N GLU A 21 -7.74 14.02 6.26
CA GLU A 21 -6.69 14.30 7.24
C GLU A 21 -7.22 14.46 8.68
N LYS A 22 -8.51 14.76 8.88
CA LYS A 22 -9.00 15.23 10.19
C LYS A 22 -9.25 14.13 11.23
N ASN A 23 -9.30 12.85 10.82
CA ASN A 23 -9.52 11.68 11.70
C ASN A 23 -8.60 10.47 11.40
N SER A 24 -7.55 10.65 10.60
CA SER A 24 -6.67 9.55 10.18
C SER A 24 -5.83 8.96 11.33
N GLN A 25 -6.07 7.69 11.66
CA GLN A 25 -5.29 6.88 12.61
C GLN A 25 -4.00 6.37 11.95
N MET A 26 -2.85 6.80 12.46
CA MET A 26 -1.55 6.30 12.00
C MET A 26 -1.36 4.81 12.34
N LEU A 27 -1.05 3.98 11.35
CA LEU A 27 -0.74 2.55 11.53
C LEU A 27 0.76 2.30 11.48
N TYR A 28 1.47 2.96 10.57
CA TYR A 28 2.92 2.89 10.48
C TYR A 28 3.50 4.17 9.88
N ASP A 29 4.46 4.78 10.57
CA ASP A 29 5.17 5.98 10.14
C ASP A 29 6.66 5.66 9.96
N PHE A 30 7.12 5.51 8.72
CA PHE A 30 8.52 5.20 8.42
C PHE A 30 9.47 6.33 8.83
N THR A 31 8.99 7.57 8.87
CA THR A 31 9.82 8.73 9.26
C THR A 31 10.16 8.75 10.75
N LYS A 32 9.35 8.08 11.58
CA LYS A 32 9.55 7.97 13.03
C LYS A 32 10.05 6.60 13.45
N GLN A 33 9.56 5.55 12.82
CA GLN A 33 9.81 4.15 13.21
C GLN A 33 10.93 3.50 12.38
N GLY A 34 11.36 4.14 11.28
CA GLY A 34 12.30 3.57 10.34
C GLY A 34 11.78 2.28 9.68
N LYS A 35 12.70 1.41 9.24
CA LYS A 35 12.36 0.14 8.58
C LYS A 35 11.63 -0.84 9.51
N GLY A 36 11.86 -0.74 10.83
CA GLY A 36 11.27 -1.62 11.83
C GLY A 36 11.32 -3.12 11.46
N LYS A 37 10.16 -3.77 11.55
CA LYS A 37 10.02 -5.21 11.29
C LYS A 37 9.68 -5.53 9.83
N TRP A 38 9.65 -4.55 8.93
CA TRP A 38 9.42 -4.80 7.51
C TRP A 38 10.50 -5.68 6.89
N ARG A 39 10.08 -6.68 6.12
CA ARG A 39 10.91 -7.69 5.45
C ARG A 39 10.53 -7.81 3.98
N ILE A 40 11.49 -8.23 3.17
CA ILE A 40 11.31 -8.48 1.74
C ILE A 40 10.82 -9.91 1.55
N GLN A 41 9.94 -10.11 0.57
CA GLN A 41 9.55 -11.42 0.08
C GLN A 41 9.44 -11.38 -1.44
N ASN A 42 10.21 -12.23 -2.11
CA ASN A 42 10.21 -12.37 -3.56
C ASN A 42 9.73 -13.76 -3.97
N ASP A 43 9.59 -13.98 -5.28
CA ASP A 43 9.16 -15.22 -5.92
C ASP A 43 10.19 -16.37 -5.92
N VAL A 44 11.32 -16.21 -5.24
CA VAL A 44 12.48 -17.13 -5.29
C VAL A 44 12.19 -18.55 -4.79
N VAL A 45 11.15 -18.77 -3.98
CA VAL A 45 10.83 -20.08 -3.39
C VAL A 45 10.59 -21.16 -4.46
N MET A 46 10.00 -20.78 -5.59
CA MET A 46 9.74 -21.68 -6.72
C MET A 46 10.76 -21.52 -7.85
N GLY A 47 11.89 -20.87 -7.60
CA GLY A 47 12.95 -20.60 -8.58
C GLY A 47 12.80 -19.28 -9.34
N GLY A 48 11.82 -18.44 -8.99
CA GLY A 48 11.68 -17.09 -9.53
C GLY A 48 12.96 -16.26 -9.36
N ARG A 49 13.15 -15.28 -10.25
CA ARG A 49 14.37 -14.46 -10.29
C ARG A 49 14.13 -12.98 -10.00
N SER A 50 13.03 -12.65 -9.34
CA SER A 50 12.78 -11.26 -8.95
C SER A 50 13.68 -10.87 -7.76
N GLU A 51 14.24 -9.66 -7.83
CA GLU A 51 15.17 -9.15 -6.83
C GLU A 51 14.73 -7.77 -6.36
N SER A 52 14.82 -7.53 -5.05
CA SER A 52 14.45 -6.23 -4.49
C SER A 52 15.22 -5.91 -3.22
N GLN A 53 15.21 -4.63 -2.85
CA GLN A 53 15.79 -4.09 -1.63
C GLN A 53 14.79 -3.16 -0.93
N LEU A 54 14.88 -3.12 0.39
CA LEU A 54 14.16 -2.19 1.25
C LEU A 54 15.18 -1.45 2.11
N LYS A 55 15.33 -0.15 1.87
CA LYS A 55 16.29 0.73 2.56
C LYS A 55 15.57 1.94 3.14
N MET A 56 16.17 2.56 4.15
CA MET A 56 15.76 3.88 4.60
C MET A 56 16.57 4.93 3.84
N THR A 57 15.92 6.00 3.37
CA THR A 57 16.61 7.18 2.82
C THR A 57 17.16 8.06 3.94
N ASP A 58 18.00 9.02 3.59
CA ASP A 58 18.54 10.00 4.54
C ASP A 58 17.44 10.89 5.14
N GLU A 59 16.34 11.08 4.42
CA GLU A 59 15.11 11.76 4.88
C GLU A 59 14.14 10.85 5.65
N ASN A 60 14.55 9.62 6.00
CA ASN A 60 13.78 8.61 6.73
C ASN A 60 12.51 8.11 6.02
N TYR A 61 12.54 7.99 4.69
CA TYR A 61 11.48 7.27 3.95
C TYR A 61 11.88 5.83 3.67
N ALA A 62 10.92 4.91 3.57
CA ALA A 62 11.19 3.56 3.09
C ALA A 62 11.29 3.56 1.56
N LEU A 63 12.47 3.27 1.04
CA LEU A 63 12.72 3.05 -0.38
C LEU A 63 12.63 1.55 -0.69
N PHE A 64 11.57 1.16 -1.41
CA PHE A 64 11.40 -0.18 -1.94
C PHE A 64 11.67 -0.18 -3.45
N THR A 65 12.72 -0.88 -3.86
CA THR A 65 13.20 -0.88 -5.25
C THR A 65 13.61 -2.28 -5.69
N GLY A 66 13.61 -2.54 -6.98
CA GLY A 66 14.03 -3.83 -7.50
C GLY A 66 13.73 -4.04 -8.97
N ARG A 67 13.74 -5.31 -9.37
CA ARG A 67 13.31 -5.79 -10.69
C ARG A 67 12.42 -7.02 -10.52
N VAL A 68 11.24 -6.95 -11.12
CA VAL A 68 10.38 -8.11 -11.32
C VAL A 68 10.89 -8.89 -12.53
N SER A 69 10.98 -10.21 -12.41
CA SER A 69 11.30 -11.14 -13.50
C SER A 69 10.15 -12.16 -13.64
N LEU A 70 9.79 -12.49 -14.88
CA LEU A 70 8.80 -13.54 -15.17
C LEU A 70 9.45 -14.92 -15.37
N GLU A 71 10.77 -15.01 -15.23
CA GLU A 71 11.49 -16.28 -15.34
C GLU A 71 11.06 -17.27 -14.27
N ASN A 72 11.04 -18.56 -14.62
CA ASN A 72 10.67 -19.68 -13.74
C ASN A 72 9.28 -19.53 -13.10
N ASN A 73 8.31 -18.98 -13.83
CA ASN A 73 6.97 -18.68 -13.33
C ASN A 73 6.97 -17.73 -12.12
N GLY A 74 7.99 -16.88 -12.02
CA GLY A 74 8.04 -15.76 -11.09
C GLY A 74 7.08 -14.64 -11.49
N GLY A 75 7.29 -13.48 -10.90
CA GLY A 75 6.62 -12.24 -11.26
C GLY A 75 6.21 -11.39 -10.08
N PHE A 76 6.90 -11.44 -8.93
CA PHE A 76 6.63 -10.47 -7.86
C PHE A 76 7.82 -10.15 -6.94
N CYS A 77 7.78 -8.93 -6.41
CA CYS A 77 8.52 -8.49 -5.24
C CYS A 77 7.55 -7.89 -4.23
N SER A 78 7.79 -8.08 -2.94
CA SER A 78 6.99 -7.43 -1.90
C SER A 78 7.80 -7.08 -0.65
N ILE A 79 7.25 -6.15 0.12
CA ILE A 79 7.63 -5.91 1.51
C ILE A 79 6.42 -6.13 2.40
N HIS A 80 6.63 -6.69 3.59
CA HIS A 80 5.57 -6.93 4.55
C HIS A 80 6.05 -6.75 5.98
N GLN A 81 5.12 -6.42 6.88
CA GLN A 81 5.32 -6.47 8.32
C GLN A 81 4.18 -7.26 8.97
N THR A 82 4.56 -8.27 9.75
CA THR A 82 3.64 -9.13 10.50
C THR A 82 3.78 -8.88 12.01
N SER A 83 2.65 -8.81 12.72
CA SER A 83 2.55 -8.64 14.18
C SER A 83 1.39 -9.48 14.73
N GLU A 84 1.63 -10.78 14.95
CA GLU A 84 0.60 -11.72 15.42
C GLU A 84 0.14 -11.46 16.86
N LYS A 85 1.04 -10.98 17.72
CA LYS A 85 0.77 -10.78 19.16
C LYS A 85 0.22 -9.39 19.48
N GLU A 86 0.51 -8.42 18.63
CA GLU A 86 0.18 -7.01 18.81
C GLU A 86 -0.38 -6.49 17.49
N PRO A 87 -1.65 -6.83 17.17
CA PRO A 87 -2.25 -6.41 15.91
C PRO A 87 -2.38 -4.89 15.84
N PHE A 88 -2.35 -4.35 14.63
CA PHE A 88 -2.71 -2.96 14.39
C PHE A 88 -4.21 -2.83 14.55
N ILE A 89 -4.61 -2.08 15.58
CA ILE A 89 -6.01 -1.84 15.91
C ILE A 89 -6.59 -0.88 14.87
N ILE A 90 -7.80 -1.16 14.39
CA ILE A 90 -8.49 -0.29 13.44
C ILE A 90 -9.68 0.38 14.11
N ASN A 91 -9.73 1.71 14.03
CA ASN A 91 -10.85 2.48 14.54
C ASN A 91 -12.14 2.10 13.78
N LYS A 92 -13.25 1.99 14.53
CA LYS A 92 -14.55 1.57 13.99
C LYS A 92 -15.14 2.52 12.93
N GLU A 93 -14.70 3.76 12.94
CA GLU A 93 -15.15 4.79 12.00
C GLU A 93 -14.38 4.75 10.68
N SER A 94 -13.28 4.00 10.63
CA SER A 94 -12.44 3.95 9.44
C SER A 94 -13.03 3.08 8.34
N ASP A 95 -12.92 3.57 7.11
CA ASP A 95 -13.44 2.92 5.91
C ASP A 95 -12.43 2.87 4.76
N ALA A 96 -11.22 3.42 4.94
CA ALA A 96 -10.16 3.39 3.95
C ALA A 96 -8.76 3.34 4.58
N PHE A 97 -7.82 2.72 3.86
CA PHE A 97 -6.40 2.94 4.11
C PHE A 97 -5.91 4.15 3.32
N ILE A 98 -4.97 4.87 3.91
CA ILE A 98 -4.33 6.03 3.29
C ILE A 98 -2.83 5.74 3.22
N LEU A 99 -2.29 5.69 2.01
CA LEU A 99 -0.86 5.50 1.75
C LEU A 99 -0.27 6.83 1.30
N ASN A 100 0.75 7.33 2.01
CA ASN A 100 1.54 8.48 1.57
C ASN A 100 2.82 7.97 0.91
N ILE A 101 2.90 8.10 -0.42
CA ILE A 101 3.89 7.45 -1.25
C ILE A 101 4.39 8.37 -2.37
N LYS A 102 5.54 8.04 -2.94
CA LYS A 102 6.06 8.61 -4.18
C LYS A 102 6.43 7.45 -5.10
N GLY A 103 5.71 7.31 -6.20
CA GLY A 103 5.79 6.15 -7.09
C GLY A 103 6.42 6.41 -8.45
N ASP A 104 6.36 5.39 -9.30
CA ASP A 104 7.01 5.27 -10.60
C ASP A 104 6.02 4.95 -11.75
N VAL A 105 4.75 5.31 -11.56
CA VAL A 105 3.65 5.11 -12.52
C VAL A 105 3.39 3.64 -12.84
N LYS A 106 3.25 2.83 -11.79
CA LYS A 106 2.99 1.38 -11.87
C LYS A 106 1.85 0.95 -10.99
N ASP A 107 1.35 -0.24 -11.29
CA ASP A 107 0.34 -0.92 -10.49
C ASP A 107 1.00 -1.70 -9.35
N TYR A 108 0.64 -1.33 -8.14
CA TYR A 108 1.00 -2.02 -6.90
C TYR A 108 -0.25 -2.63 -6.27
N ASN A 109 -0.02 -3.57 -5.36
CA ASN A 109 -1.06 -4.24 -4.61
C ASN A 109 -0.79 -4.05 -3.12
N PHE A 110 -1.74 -3.44 -2.42
CA PHE A 110 -1.73 -3.37 -0.96
C PHE A 110 -2.55 -4.52 -0.40
N ARG A 111 -1.96 -5.27 0.52
CA ARG A 111 -2.57 -6.44 1.15
C ARG A 111 -2.54 -6.34 2.66
N ILE A 112 -3.57 -6.87 3.28
CA ILE A 112 -3.64 -7.05 4.73
C ILE A 112 -4.09 -8.46 5.08
N ARG A 113 -3.73 -8.92 6.28
CA ARG A 113 -4.29 -10.14 6.89
C ARG A 113 -4.84 -9.82 8.27
N THR A 114 -5.96 -10.46 8.62
CA THR A 114 -6.62 -10.31 9.92
C THR A 114 -6.30 -11.53 10.81
N PRO A 115 -6.39 -11.42 12.15
CA PRO A 115 -6.01 -12.50 13.07
C PRO A 115 -6.71 -13.84 12.81
N LYS A 116 -7.94 -13.80 12.31
CA LYS A 116 -8.77 -15.00 12.08
C LYS A 116 -8.67 -15.54 10.66
N GLY A 117 -8.06 -14.79 9.73
CA GLY A 117 -8.06 -15.07 8.31
C GLY A 117 -6.90 -15.95 7.86
N ARG A 118 -7.19 -16.97 7.04
CA ARG A 118 -6.17 -17.69 6.24
C ARG A 118 -5.89 -16.99 4.91
N HIS A 119 -6.76 -16.07 4.50
CA HIS A 119 -6.68 -15.27 3.29
C HIS A 119 -6.17 -13.85 3.60
N SER A 120 -5.67 -13.18 2.56
CA SER A 120 -5.32 -11.77 2.60
C SER A 120 -6.40 -10.96 1.88
N TYR A 121 -6.74 -9.78 2.39
CA TYR A 121 -7.53 -8.82 1.63
C TYR A 121 -6.60 -7.96 0.79
N ALA A 122 -6.90 -7.78 -0.49
CA ALA A 122 -6.00 -7.15 -1.46
C ALA A 122 -6.73 -6.12 -2.30
N ALA A 123 -6.08 -4.99 -2.56
CA ALA A 123 -6.52 -4.01 -3.55
C ALA A 123 -5.32 -3.55 -4.39
N THR A 124 -5.57 -3.41 -5.70
CA THR A 124 -4.60 -2.83 -6.64
C THR A 124 -4.81 -1.33 -6.70
N PHE A 125 -3.72 -0.58 -6.73
CA PHE A 125 -3.71 0.86 -6.94
C PHE A 125 -2.58 1.22 -7.91
N SER A 126 -2.75 2.33 -8.61
CA SER A 126 -1.74 2.88 -9.51
C SER A 126 -1.15 4.14 -8.89
N THR A 127 0.15 4.34 -9.06
CA THR A 127 0.80 5.62 -8.78
C THR A 127 0.62 6.52 -9.98
N ASN A 128 0.24 7.78 -9.78
CA ASN A 128 -0.18 8.67 -10.87
C ASN A 128 0.85 9.78 -11.13
N ASN A 129 1.74 10.02 -10.17
CA ASN A 129 2.75 11.05 -10.27
C ASN A 129 4.14 10.43 -10.45
N ASN A 130 4.83 10.81 -11.53
CA ASN A 130 6.19 10.37 -11.78
C ASN A 130 7.18 11.15 -10.92
N GLY A 131 7.31 10.73 -9.66
CA GLY A 131 8.32 11.27 -8.76
C GLY A 131 7.86 12.40 -7.82
N ASP A 132 6.56 12.68 -7.70
CA ASP A 132 6.02 13.53 -6.64
C ASP A 132 5.28 12.70 -5.57
N TRP A 133 5.21 13.25 -4.36
CA TRP A 133 4.43 12.64 -3.28
C TRP A 133 2.94 12.71 -3.59
N GLU A 134 2.24 11.60 -3.40
CA GLU A 134 0.80 11.49 -3.55
C GLU A 134 0.19 10.69 -2.39
N THR A 135 -1.11 10.92 -2.19
CA THR A 135 -1.91 10.21 -1.19
C THR A 135 -2.86 9.27 -1.92
N ILE A 136 -2.68 7.96 -1.72
CA ILE A 136 -3.57 6.94 -2.27
C ILE A 136 -4.57 6.52 -1.18
N ALA A 137 -5.85 6.72 -1.45
CA ALA A 137 -6.94 6.19 -0.63
C ALA A 137 -7.40 4.83 -1.18
N ILE A 138 -7.40 3.81 -0.32
CA ILE A 138 -7.84 2.44 -0.63
C ILE A 138 -9.05 2.13 0.24
N PRO A 139 -10.29 2.26 -0.28
CA PRO A 139 -11.50 1.93 0.47
C PRO A 139 -11.49 0.46 0.90
N PHE A 140 -11.85 0.16 2.15
CA PHE A 140 -11.92 -1.21 2.67
C PHE A 140 -12.82 -2.11 1.80
N LYS A 141 -13.95 -1.55 1.34
CA LYS A 141 -14.88 -2.19 0.42
C LYS A 141 -14.29 -2.55 -0.95
N SER A 142 -13.13 -2.03 -1.33
CA SER A 142 -12.43 -2.39 -2.57
C SER A 142 -11.47 -3.57 -2.40
N MET A 143 -11.18 -3.95 -1.14
CA MET A 143 -10.20 -4.99 -0.83
C MET A 143 -10.85 -6.37 -0.80
N GLN A 144 -10.62 -7.14 -1.85
CA GLN A 144 -11.18 -8.48 -2.01
C GLN A 144 -10.31 -9.51 -1.30
N ALA A 145 -10.93 -10.54 -0.74
CA ALA A 145 -10.21 -11.65 -0.16
C ALA A 145 -9.51 -12.49 -1.24
N THR A 146 -8.26 -12.84 -0.99
CA THR A 146 -7.41 -13.63 -1.86
C THR A 146 -6.67 -14.70 -1.06
N TYR A 147 -6.54 -15.89 -1.62
CA TYR A 147 -5.73 -16.97 -1.07
C TYR A 147 -4.82 -17.51 -2.16
N ARG A 148 -3.50 -17.40 -1.95
CA ARG A 148 -2.49 -17.82 -2.94
C ARG A 148 -2.69 -17.20 -4.33
N GLY A 149 -3.14 -15.95 -4.38
CA GLY A 149 -3.37 -15.20 -5.62
C GLY A 149 -4.77 -15.36 -6.23
N GLU A 150 -5.58 -16.29 -5.73
CA GLU A 150 -6.94 -16.53 -6.21
C GLU A 150 -7.98 -15.82 -5.33
N VAL A 151 -9.01 -15.25 -5.94
CA VAL A 151 -10.11 -14.60 -5.20
C VAL A 151 -10.91 -15.64 -4.43
N VAL A 152 -11.23 -15.34 -3.17
CA VAL A 152 -12.06 -16.18 -2.31
C VAL A 152 -13.42 -15.50 -2.13
N ASN A 153 -14.50 -16.27 -2.26
CA ASN A 153 -15.86 -15.75 -2.14
C ASN A 153 -16.27 -15.53 -0.67
N VAL A 154 -15.74 -14.47 -0.06
CA VAL A 154 -16.12 -13.94 1.26
C VAL A 154 -16.32 -12.42 1.15
N PRO A 155 -16.99 -11.78 2.13
CA PRO A 155 -17.13 -10.32 2.13
C PRO A 155 -15.77 -9.62 2.01
N ASN A 156 -15.77 -8.42 1.41
CA ASN A 156 -14.59 -7.58 1.39
C ASN A 156 -14.20 -7.13 2.80
N TYR A 157 -12.99 -6.63 2.95
CA TYR A 157 -12.51 -6.14 4.22
C TYR A 157 -13.44 -5.07 4.81
N ASN A 158 -13.65 -5.10 6.12
CA ASN A 158 -14.60 -4.26 6.82
C ASN A 158 -14.06 -3.74 8.17
N GLY A 159 -12.76 -3.45 8.25
CA GLY A 159 -12.15 -2.81 9.42
C GLY A 159 -11.81 -3.73 10.59
N GLU A 160 -11.54 -5.01 10.34
CA GLU A 160 -10.97 -5.91 11.35
C GLU A 160 -9.53 -5.52 11.70
N ASP A 161 -9.07 -5.77 12.92
CA ASP A 161 -7.67 -5.55 13.27
C ASP A 161 -6.72 -6.34 12.33
N ILE A 162 -5.52 -5.80 12.15
CA ILE A 162 -4.57 -6.27 11.15
C ILE A 162 -3.38 -6.92 11.84
N VAL A 163 -3.00 -8.11 11.41
CA VAL A 163 -1.77 -8.79 11.84
C VAL A 163 -0.68 -8.74 10.78
N GLU A 164 -1.00 -8.35 9.55
CA GLU A 164 0.00 -8.19 8.48
C GLU A 164 -0.40 -7.08 7.52
N MET A 165 0.55 -6.22 7.18
CA MET A 165 0.45 -5.30 6.05
C MET A 165 1.54 -5.65 5.03
N GLN A 166 1.19 -5.63 3.74
CA GLN A 166 2.09 -5.95 2.64
C GLN A 166 1.89 -5.00 1.46
N LEU A 167 2.99 -4.51 0.90
CA LEU A 167 3.04 -3.78 -0.36
C LEU A 167 3.76 -4.67 -1.38
N LEU A 168 3.11 -4.94 -2.50
CA LEU A 168 3.58 -5.88 -3.52
C LEU A 168 3.53 -5.24 -4.90
N ILE A 169 4.56 -5.50 -5.72
CA ILE A 169 4.50 -5.34 -7.17
C ILE A 169 4.53 -6.73 -7.81
N GLY A 170 3.56 -7.00 -8.67
CA GLY A 170 3.38 -8.30 -9.31
C GLY A 170 2.32 -8.23 -10.41
N ASN A 171 2.55 -7.32 -11.35
CA ASN A 171 1.60 -6.90 -12.38
C ASN A 171 1.76 -7.69 -13.70
N LYS A 172 2.41 -8.86 -13.65
CA LYS A 172 2.70 -9.74 -14.79
C LYS A 172 3.56 -9.08 -15.88
N LYS A 173 4.38 -8.10 -15.52
CA LYS A 173 5.34 -7.45 -16.40
C LYS A 173 6.75 -7.59 -15.84
N GLU A 174 7.72 -7.77 -16.73
CA GLU A 174 9.13 -7.74 -16.38
C GLU A 174 9.62 -6.28 -16.41
N GLU A 175 9.91 -5.72 -15.24
CA GLU A 175 10.30 -4.31 -15.14
C GLU A 175 11.08 -4.00 -13.86
N LYS A 176 11.84 -2.90 -13.90
CA LYS A 176 12.41 -2.28 -12.71
C LYS A 176 11.36 -1.41 -12.05
N PHE A 177 11.41 -1.32 -10.72
CA PHE A 177 10.48 -0.50 -9.96
C PHE A 177 11.16 0.24 -8.82
N GLU A 178 10.54 1.34 -8.41
CA GLU A 178 10.93 2.20 -7.32
C GLU A 178 9.70 2.86 -6.69
N ILE A 179 9.50 2.66 -5.39
CA ILE A 179 8.48 3.35 -4.62
C ILE A 179 9.03 3.76 -3.27
N LEU A 180 8.79 5.02 -2.93
CA LEU A 180 9.04 5.59 -1.61
C LEU A 180 7.74 5.56 -0.81
N VAL A 181 7.84 5.13 0.45
CA VAL A 181 6.71 5.08 1.38
C VAL A 181 7.06 5.90 2.62
N LYS A 182 6.21 6.88 2.92
CA LYS A 182 6.32 7.71 4.12
C LYS A 182 5.52 7.12 5.27
N SER A 183 4.26 6.79 5.02
CA SER A 183 3.36 6.32 6.07
C SER A 183 2.15 5.56 5.53
N ILE A 184 1.55 4.79 6.42
CA ILE A 184 0.31 4.06 6.23
C ILE A 184 -0.62 4.42 7.40
N SER A 185 -1.82 4.88 7.09
CA SER A 185 -2.86 5.18 8.07
C SER A 185 -4.21 4.58 7.67
N ALA A 186 -5.15 4.58 8.61
CA ALA A 186 -6.57 4.31 8.36
C ALA A 186 -7.36 5.59 8.61
N ASN A 187 -8.25 5.95 7.70
CA ASN A 187 -9.18 7.06 7.88
C ASN A 187 -10.57 6.50 8.11
#